data_AF-A0A0G0CUJ3-F1
#
_entry.id   AF-A0A0G0CUJ3-F1
#
_cell.length_a   1.000
_cell.length_b   1.000
_cell.length_c   1.000
_cell.angle_alpha   90.00
_cell.angle_beta   90.00
_cell.angle_gamma   90.00
#
_symmetry.space_group_name_H-M   'P 1'
#
loop_
_entity.id
_entity.type
_entity.pdbx_description
1 polymer ?
#
loop_
_entity_poly.entity_id
_entity_poly.type
_entity_poly.pdbx_seq_one_letter_code
_entity_poly.pdbx_strand_id
1 'polypeptide(L)'
;MLNKKAKSNSRRGFTVIELLVIVAIIGILCTVILVTLSVARTRAKDNSFKTTAHSIQTALTSCCITPTTLTNPPAPGGRICSAGPETYPGAESMGGGVVVSNGCNGGNFIVTIDTGTKNSGTYASATIRSDSITFNE
;
A
#
# COMPACT_ATOMS: atom_id res chain seq x y z
N MET A 1 61.88 43.41 -18.73
CA MET A 1 60.62 43.05 -19.42
C MET A 1 60.43 41.54 -19.33
N LEU A 2 59.56 41.05 -18.46
CA LEU A 2 59.30 39.61 -18.29
C LEU A 2 58.05 39.24 -19.10
N ASN A 3 58.23 38.47 -20.17
CA ASN A 3 57.15 38.03 -21.06
C ASN A 3 56.53 36.73 -20.53
N LYS A 4 55.32 36.80 -19.98
CA LYS A 4 54.60 35.65 -19.41
C LYS A 4 53.82 34.93 -20.51
N LYS A 5 54.34 33.82 -21.04
CA LYS A 5 53.58 32.96 -21.97
C LYS A 5 52.41 32.30 -21.25
N ALA A 6 51.19 32.61 -21.69
CA ALA A 6 49.97 31.98 -21.20
C ALA A 6 49.92 30.49 -21.62
N LYS A 7 49.75 29.60 -20.64
CA LYS A 7 49.62 28.15 -20.86
C LYS A 7 48.22 27.87 -21.43
N SER A 8 48.16 27.47 -22.70
CA SER A 8 46.93 27.01 -23.36
C SER A 8 46.45 25.72 -22.67
N ASN A 9 45.30 25.81 -21.97
CA ASN A 9 44.61 24.65 -21.43
C ASN A 9 43.89 23.93 -22.59
N SER A 10 44.49 22.84 -23.07
CA SER A 10 43.86 21.89 -23.99
C SER A 10 42.60 21.30 -23.33
N ARG A 11 41.42 21.80 -23.71
CA ARG A 11 40.15 21.15 -23.39
C ARG A 11 40.03 19.90 -24.27
N ARG A 12 40.26 18.72 -23.69
CA ARG A 12 39.96 17.44 -24.35
C ARG A 12 38.44 17.29 -24.44
N GLY A 13 37.93 17.17 -25.66
CA GLY A 13 36.51 16.90 -25.91
C GLY A 13 36.17 15.44 -25.65
N PHE A 14 34.91 15.19 -25.32
CA PHE A 14 34.36 13.84 -25.16
C PHE A 14 34.25 13.18 -26.53
N THR A 15 34.71 11.94 -26.66
CA THR A 15 34.61 11.19 -27.91
C THR A 15 33.19 10.64 -28.09
N VAL A 16 32.74 10.51 -29.34
CA VAL A 16 31.42 9.91 -29.64
C VAL A 16 31.35 8.47 -29.13
N ILE A 17 32.46 7.74 -29.18
CA ILE A 17 32.54 6.36 -28.69
C ILE A 17 32.37 6.29 -27.16
N GLU A 18 32.89 7.25 -26.41
CA GLU A 18 32.67 7.32 -24.95
C GLU A 18 31.19 7.53 -24.63
N LEU A 19 30.47 8.35 -25.40
CA LEU A 19 29.04 8.57 -25.15
C LEU A 19 28.20 7.34 -25.55
N LEU A 20 28.61 6.67 -26.63
CA LEU A 20 27.93 5.49 -27.16
C LEU A 20 28.03 4.28 -26.21
N VAL A 21 29.21 4.05 -25.60
CA VAL A 21 29.35 2.93 -24.65
C VAL A 21 28.59 3.19 -23.35
N ILE A 22 28.47 4.45 -22.92
CA ILE A 22 27.75 4.80 -21.69
C ILE A 22 26.26 4.50 -21.81
N VAL A 23 25.62 4.93 -22.90
CA VAL A 23 24.20 4.63 -23.10
C VAL A 23 23.94 3.13 -23.27
N ALA A 24 24.90 2.39 -23.84
CA ALA A 24 24.83 0.94 -23.92
C ALA A 24 24.85 0.28 -22.52
N ILE A 25 25.75 0.72 -21.63
CA ILE A 25 25.83 0.20 -20.26
C ILE A 25 24.58 0.59 -19.44
N ILE A 26 24.11 1.85 -19.54
CA ILE A 26 22.89 2.31 -18.85
C ILE A 26 21.69 1.47 -19.30
N GLY A 27 21.58 1.16 -20.60
CA GLY A 27 20.52 0.31 -21.14
C GLY A 27 20.48 -1.07 -20.48
N ILE A 28 21.63 -1.73 -20.33
CA ILE A 28 21.73 -3.04 -19.66
C ILE A 28 21.32 -2.92 -18.18
N LEU A 29 21.83 -1.91 -17.46
CA LEU A 29 21.50 -1.69 -16.05
C LEU A 29 20.00 -1.40 -15.83
N CYS A 30 19.37 -0.65 -16.72
CA CYS A 30 17.94 -0.34 -16.64
C CYS A 30 17.05 -1.59 -16.69
N THR A 31 17.38 -2.59 -17.51
CA THR A 31 16.56 -3.80 -17.63
C THR A 31 16.44 -4.56 -16.29
N VAL A 32 17.53 -4.70 -15.55
CA VAL A 32 17.56 -5.38 -14.25
C VAL A 32 16.75 -4.60 -13.22
N ILE A 33 16.87 -3.27 -13.22
CA ILE A 33 16.14 -2.39 -12.28
C ILE A 33 14.63 -2.42 -12.53
N LEU A 34 14.19 -2.50 -13.78
CA LEU A 34 12.76 -2.53 -14.10
C LEU A 34 12.06 -3.77 -13.52
N VAL A 35 12.72 -4.93 -13.58
CA VAL A 35 12.18 -6.17 -13.00
C VAL A 35 12.07 -6.04 -11.48
N THR A 36 13.11 -5.56 -10.79
CA THR A 36 13.07 -5.42 -9.33
C THR A 36 12.06 -4.37 -8.88
N LEU A 37 11.92 -3.26 -9.62
CA LEU A 37 10.94 -2.21 -9.34
C LEU A 37 9.50 -2.70 -9.48
N SER A 38 9.21 -3.56 -10.47
CA SER A 38 7.87 -4.12 -10.66
C SER A 38 7.43 -4.96 -9.44
N VAL A 39 8.31 -5.85 -8.96
CA VAL A 39 8.07 -6.68 -7.78
C VAL A 39 7.99 -5.82 -6.51
N ALA A 40 8.86 -4.83 -6.36
CA ALA A 40 8.84 -3.90 -5.22
C ALA A 40 7.53 -3.12 -5.13
N ARG A 41 6.98 -2.67 -6.27
CA ARG A 41 5.69 -1.97 -6.33
C ARG A 41 4.53 -2.88 -5.91
N THR A 42 4.52 -4.13 -6.35
CA THR A 42 3.50 -5.11 -5.93
C THR A 42 3.56 -5.36 -4.42
N ARG A 43 4.76 -5.58 -3.87
CA ARG A 43 4.96 -5.76 -2.42
C ARG A 43 4.55 -4.53 -1.61
N ALA A 44 4.82 -3.32 -2.11
CA ALA A 44 4.40 -2.09 -1.44
C ALA A 44 2.86 -1.97 -1.37
N LYS A 45 2.15 -2.37 -2.44
CA LYS A 45 0.68 -2.42 -2.45
C LYS A 45 0.15 -3.47 -1.47
N ASP A 46 0.73 -4.67 -1.47
CA ASP A 46 0.36 -5.75 -0.54
C ASP A 46 0.54 -5.32 0.93
N ASN A 47 1.65 -4.65 1.24
CA ASN A 47 1.92 -4.12 2.58
C ASN A 47 0.95 -3.01 2.97
N SER A 48 0.63 -2.09 2.05
CA SER A 48 -0.37 -1.03 2.28
C SER A 48 -1.73 -1.63 2.62
N PHE A 49 -2.15 -2.63 1.86
CA PHE A 49 -3.40 -3.34 2.10
C PHE A 49 -3.39 -4.09 3.45
N LYS A 50 -2.29 -4.78 3.78
CA LYS A 50 -2.14 -5.46 5.07
C LYS A 50 -2.25 -4.50 6.25
N THR A 51 -1.58 -3.35 6.19
CA THR A 51 -1.68 -2.31 7.23
C THR A 51 -3.11 -1.80 7.36
N THR A 52 -3.79 -1.58 6.23
CA THR A 52 -5.19 -1.15 6.19
C THR A 52 -6.11 -2.18 6.86
N ALA A 53 -5.94 -3.47 6.55
CA ALA A 53 -6.70 -4.55 7.16
C ALA A 53 -6.50 -4.62 8.69
N HIS A 54 -5.27 -4.44 9.17
CA HIS A 54 -4.99 -4.39 10.61
C HIS A 54 -5.65 -3.18 11.30
N SER A 55 -5.64 -2.00 10.67
CA SER A 55 -6.34 -0.83 11.20
C SER A 55 -7.85 -1.08 11.33
N ILE A 56 -8.45 -1.74 10.33
CA ILE A 56 -9.86 -2.14 10.37
C ILE A 56 -10.11 -3.15 11.49
N GLN A 57 -9.26 -4.16 11.67
CA GLN A 57 -9.40 -5.15 12.75
C GLN A 57 -9.49 -4.50 14.13
N THR A 58 -8.65 -3.50 14.40
CA THR A 58 -8.68 -2.75 15.67
C THR A 58 -10.02 -2.03 15.85
N ALA A 59 -10.50 -1.36 14.80
CA ALA A 59 -11.80 -0.66 14.81
C ALA A 59 -13.00 -1.63 14.92
N LEU A 60 -12.93 -2.82 14.32
CA LEU A 60 -13.94 -3.85 14.50
C LEU A 60 -14.01 -4.34 15.95
N THR A 61 -12.85 -4.44 16.60
CA THR A 61 -12.76 -4.87 18.00
C THR A 61 -13.32 -3.80 18.93
N SER A 62 -12.96 -2.51 18.76
CA SER A 62 -13.54 -1.40 19.53
C SER A 62 -15.05 -1.27 19.30
N CYS A 63 -15.53 -1.58 18.09
CA CYS A 63 -16.95 -1.65 17.80
C CYS A 63 -17.66 -2.69 18.67
N CYS A 64 -17.16 -3.93 18.63
CA CYS A 64 -17.86 -5.07 19.23
C CYS A 64 -17.76 -5.19 20.74
N ILE A 65 -16.88 -4.42 21.40
CA ILE A 65 -16.88 -4.29 22.87
C ILE A 65 -18.00 -3.37 23.37
N THR A 66 -18.52 -2.49 22.52
CA THR A 66 -19.68 -1.65 22.83
C THR A 66 -20.96 -2.33 22.34
N PRO A 67 -22.14 -2.08 22.93
CA PRO A 67 -23.40 -2.66 22.49
C PRO A 67 -23.89 -2.00 21.19
N THR A 68 -23.07 -2.04 20.14
CA THR A 68 -23.34 -1.50 18.81
C THR A 68 -23.25 -2.60 17.77
N THR A 69 -23.84 -2.35 16.60
CA THR A 69 -23.82 -3.29 15.49
C THR A 69 -22.83 -2.84 14.41
N LEU A 70 -22.15 -3.80 13.79
CA LEU A 70 -21.36 -3.55 12.59
C LEU A 70 -22.28 -3.13 11.45
N THR A 71 -21.84 -2.15 10.67
CA THR A 71 -22.53 -1.79 9.43
C THR A 71 -21.88 -2.46 8.23
N ASN A 72 -22.70 -2.74 7.23
CA ASN A 72 -22.28 -3.31 5.95
C ASN A 72 -22.45 -2.24 4.85
N PRO A 73 -21.56 -1.24 4.79
CA PRO A 73 -21.77 -0.12 3.90
C PRO A 73 -21.68 -0.57 2.43
N PRO A 74 -22.59 -0.10 1.56
CA PRO A 74 -22.58 -0.43 0.14
C PRO A 74 -21.41 0.20 -0.63
N ALA A 75 -20.69 1.14 0.00
CA ALA A 75 -19.50 1.80 -0.56
C ALA A 75 -18.39 1.98 0.49
N PRO A 76 -17.12 2.02 0.08
CA PRO A 76 -16.00 2.42 0.93
C PRO A 76 -16.21 3.81 1.57
N GLY A 77 -15.63 4.07 2.74
CA GLY A 77 -15.86 5.32 3.49
C GLY A 77 -17.06 5.30 4.44
N GLY A 78 -17.89 4.23 4.40
CA GLY A 78 -18.99 4.07 5.34
C GLY A 78 -18.54 3.83 6.78
N ARG A 79 -19.43 4.00 7.75
CA ARG A 79 -19.12 3.80 9.17
C ARG A 79 -18.87 2.33 9.48
N ILE A 80 -17.96 2.03 10.40
CA ILE A 80 -17.70 0.64 10.84
C ILE A 80 -18.83 0.18 11.76
N CYS A 81 -19.26 1.06 12.66
CA CYS A 81 -20.30 0.83 13.66
C CYS A 81 -21.52 1.72 13.44
N SER A 82 -22.70 1.24 13.83
CA SER A 82 -23.94 2.03 13.84
C SER A 82 -23.83 3.25 14.77
N ALA A 83 -23.06 3.15 15.84
CA ALA A 83 -22.68 4.26 16.73
C ALA A 83 -21.15 4.26 16.90
N GLY A 84 -20.51 5.41 16.69
CA GLY A 84 -19.05 5.55 16.65
C GLY A 84 -18.54 6.38 15.47
N PRO A 85 -17.37 7.04 15.60
CA PRO A 85 -16.79 7.88 14.54
C PRO A 85 -15.98 7.08 13.50
N GLU A 86 -15.70 5.81 13.78
CA GLU A 86 -14.83 4.97 12.95
C GLU A 86 -15.48 4.67 11.59
N THR A 87 -14.71 4.82 10.52
CA THR A 87 -15.14 4.62 9.14
C THR A 87 -14.16 3.69 8.43
N TYR A 88 -14.69 2.89 7.51
CA TYR A 88 -13.86 2.14 6.60
C TYR A 88 -13.08 3.12 5.71
N PRO A 89 -11.85 2.77 5.31
CA PRO A 89 -11.10 3.55 4.34
C PRO A 89 -11.92 3.82 3.06
N GLY A 90 -11.61 4.94 2.40
CA GLY A 90 -12.26 5.34 1.15
C GLY A 90 -11.95 4.42 -0.03
N ALA A 91 -12.60 4.68 -1.17
CA ALA A 91 -12.55 3.81 -2.35
C ALA A 91 -11.17 3.74 -3.03
N GLU A 92 -10.27 4.65 -2.65
CA GLU A 92 -8.87 4.64 -3.06
C GLU A 92 -8.05 3.52 -2.40
N SER A 93 -8.47 3.09 -1.21
CA SER A 93 -7.82 2.02 -0.43
C SER A 93 -8.61 0.71 -0.44
N MET A 94 -9.89 0.73 -0.84
CA MET A 94 -10.82 -0.41 -0.87
C MET A 94 -11.74 -0.35 -2.10
N GLY A 95 -12.16 -1.49 -2.66
CA GLY A 95 -12.67 -1.52 -4.06
C GLY A 95 -14.10 -1.93 -4.25
N GLY A 96 -14.42 -3.11 -3.74
CA GLY A 96 -15.74 -3.72 -3.92
C GLY A 96 -16.72 -3.47 -2.78
N GLY A 97 -16.21 -3.15 -1.59
CA GLY A 97 -17.03 -2.97 -0.40
C GLY A 97 -16.63 -3.90 0.74
N VAL A 98 -17.44 -3.85 1.78
CA VAL A 98 -17.27 -4.61 3.01
C VAL A 98 -18.42 -5.60 3.10
N VAL A 99 -18.12 -6.85 3.43
CA VAL A 99 -19.11 -7.90 3.69
C VAL A 99 -18.98 -8.38 5.12
N VAL A 100 -19.94 -8.03 5.97
CA VAL A 100 -20.05 -8.50 7.35
C VAL A 100 -20.86 -9.80 7.33
N SER A 101 -20.18 -10.94 7.50
CA SER A 101 -20.80 -12.27 7.51
C SER A 101 -21.27 -12.69 8.90
N ASN A 102 -20.67 -12.12 9.95
CA ASN A 102 -21.14 -12.25 11.32
C ASN A 102 -20.89 -10.92 12.04
N GLY A 103 -21.96 -10.32 12.56
CA GLY A 103 -21.90 -9.08 13.35
C GLY A 103 -21.35 -9.32 14.76
N CYS A 104 -21.30 -8.28 15.58
CA CYS A 104 -20.88 -8.38 16.98
C CYS A 104 -21.81 -9.31 17.79
N ASN A 105 -21.45 -10.58 17.91
CA ASN A 105 -22.22 -11.58 18.66
C ASN A 105 -21.33 -12.18 19.75
N GLY A 106 -21.51 -11.70 20.98
CA GLY A 106 -20.66 -12.09 22.12
C GLY A 106 -19.18 -11.76 21.87
N GLY A 107 -18.88 -10.61 21.25
CA GLY A 107 -17.51 -10.20 20.91
C GLY A 107 -16.94 -10.83 19.64
N ASN A 108 -17.65 -11.76 18.99
CA ASN A 108 -17.20 -12.36 17.73
C ASN A 108 -17.63 -11.53 16.53
N PHE A 109 -16.81 -11.50 15.48
CA PHE A 109 -17.15 -10.91 14.18
C PHE A 109 -16.41 -11.59 13.02
N ILE A 110 -17.01 -11.54 11.83
CA ILE A 110 -16.38 -11.96 10.56
C ILE A 110 -16.67 -10.90 9.50
N VAL A 111 -15.62 -10.26 9.00
CA VAL A 111 -15.71 -9.20 8.00
C VAL A 111 -14.76 -9.51 6.85
N THR A 112 -15.27 -9.50 5.62
CA THR A 112 -14.46 -9.62 4.40
C THR A 112 -14.37 -8.26 3.72
N ILE A 113 -13.17 -7.91 3.27
CA ILE A 113 -12.86 -6.65 2.62
C ILE A 113 -12.17 -6.89 1.28
N ASP A 114 -12.52 -6.08 0.28
CA ASP A 114 -11.93 -6.11 -1.07
C ASP A 114 -10.87 -5.02 -1.26
N THR A 115 -9.78 -5.33 -1.97
CA THR A 115 -8.56 -4.53 -1.98
C THR A 115 -8.60 -3.22 -2.76
N GLY A 116 -9.66 -2.86 -3.49
CA GLY A 116 -9.56 -1.63 -4.29
C GLY A 116 -9.17 -1.90 -5.72
N THR A 117 -9.74 -1.12 -6.63
CA THR A 117 -9.25 -1.02 -8.01
C THR A 117 -7.82 -0.45 -8.07
N LYS A 118 -7.28 0.09 -6.96
CA LYS A 118 -5.93 0.65 -6.86
C LYS A 118 -4.90 -0.23 -6.12
N ASN A 119 -5.31 -1.14 -5.23
CA ASN A 119 -4.41 -2.17 -4.67
C ASN A 119 -4.61 -3.52 -5.38
N SER A 120 -4.42 -3.54 -6.70
CA SER A 120 -4.21 -4.78 -7.47
C SER A 120 -2.80 -5.34 -7.21
N GLY A 121 -2.45 -5.53 -5.95
CA GLY A 121 -1.30 -6.33 -5.55
C GLY A 121 -1.58 -7.81 -5.81
N THR A 122 -0.88 -8.68 -5.11
CA THR A 122 -1.10 -10.13 -5.21
C THR A 122 -2.45 -10.53 -4.60
N TYR A 123 -2.89 -9.82 -3.56
CA TYR A 123 -4.11 -10.11 -2.83
C TYR A 123 -5.28 -9.25 -3.35
N ALA A 124 -6.45 -9.89 -3.51
CA ALA A 124 -7.70 -9.25 -3.94
C ALA A 124 -8.70 -9.01 -2.79
N SER A 125 -8.55 -9.75 -1.69
CA SER A 125 -9.43 -9.64 -0.52
C SER A 125 -8.73 -10.10 0.76
N ALA A 126 -9.22 -9.64 1.91
CA ALA A 126 -8.88 -10.18 3.23
C ALA A 126 -10.14 -10.46 4.03
N THR A 127 -10.14 -11.57 4.78
CA THR A 127 -11.19 -11.89 5.75
C THR A 127 -10.60 -11.71 7.15
N ILE A 128 -11.20 -10.82 7.92
CA ILE A 128 -10.85 -10.51 9.30
C ILE A 128 -11.84 -11.26 10.19
N ARG A 129 -11.31 -12.04 11.13
CA ARG A 129 -12.08 -12.77 12.12
C ARG A 129 -11.54 -12.41 13.50
N SER A 130 -12.44 -12.25 14.47
CA SER A 130 -12.06 -12.31 15.88
C SER A 130 -11.62 -13.74 16.20
N ASP A 131 -10.32 -14.00 16.31
CA ASP A 131 -9.90 -15.17 17.07
C ASP A 131 -10.37 -14.96 18.51
N SER A 132 -10.90 -16.01 19.13
CA SER A 132 -11.61 -15.98 20.43
C SER A 132 -10.88 -15.13 21.48
N ILE A 133 -11.32 -13.89 21.70
CA ILE A 133 -10.93 -13.08 22.85
C ILE A 133 -12.09 -13.14 23.84
N THR A 134 -11.93 -13.94 24.89
CA THR A 134 -12.85 -13.96 26.03
C THR A 134 -12.43 -12.85 26.98
N PHE A 135 -13.28 -11.84 27.15
CA PHE A 135 -13.13 -10.85 28.20
C PHE A 135 -13.97 -11.28 29.39
N ASN A 136 -13.29 -11.51 30.50
CA ASN A 136 -13.91 -11.84 31.77
C ASN A 136 -14.05 -10.51 32.52
N GLU A 137 -15.20 -10.29 33.16
CA GLU A 137 -15.43 -9.14 34.03
C GLU A 137 -14.47 -9.09 35.23
#